data_AF-A0A7R9PEW2-F1
#
_entry.id   AF-A0A7R9PEW2-F1
#
_cell.length_a   1.000
_cell.length_b   1.000
_cell.length_c   1.000
_cell.angle_alpha   90.00
_cell.angle_beta   90.00
_cell.angle_gamma   90.00
#
_symmetry.space_group_name_H-M   'P 1'
#
loop_
_entity.id
_entity.type
_entity.pdbx_description
1 polymer ?
#
loop_
_entity_poly.entity_id
_entity_poly.type
_entity_poly.pdbx_seq_one_letter_code
_entity_poly.pdbx_strand_id
1 'polypeptide(L)'
;MGFLRQRKDGTTSLATVVPNDGVTPGTNERPISLGVLCGKLTRGTGQLQGFREDRRNLTKTVKPLYYGAFGSYAPSYDSTFANLTKEESDLVYQTYGDETAVQYAESILDFSKDCDFTLTMVDDLLDLLTSGEHRKTKRFLEDRRKLREEEERIRQLLEGKPHLPSTPLTAPQPDVEVDYTALKSLADLGIDTSFIDNFEQERKRNEEQKASEEAVQAGLDHTSNLLQKLQQVQNDRLSMVPPPHLAHVVQPSDNEVHLGEY
;
A
#
# COMPACT_ATOMS: atom_id res chain seq x y z
N MET A 1 21.76 50.89 -20.89
CA MET A 1 22.22 52.26 -21.26
C MET A 1 21.08 53.22 -20.96
N GLY A 2 21.20 54.05 -19.92
CA GLY A 2 20.20 55.09 -19.61
C GLY A 2 20.72 56.46 -20.00
N PHE A 3 19.84 57.37 -20.45
CA PHE A 3 20.23 58.76 -20.74
C PHE A 3 19.62 59.69 -19.69
N LEU A 4 20.41 60.69 -19.29
CA LEU A 4 20.06 61.68 -18.29
C LEU A 4 19.55 62.93 -19.00
N ARG A 5 18.35 63.40 -18.66
CA ARG A 5 17.79 64.65 -19.22
C ARG A 5 17.63 65.68 -18.11
N GLN A 6 18.35 66.79 -18.22
CA GLN A 6 18.21 67.92 -17.30
C GLN A 6 17.31 68.99 -17.91
N ARG A 7 16.32 69.47 -17.15
CA ARG A 7 15.46 70.59 -17.54
C ARG A 7 16.07 71.90 -17.06
N LYS A 8 15.69 73.02 -17.68
CA LYS A 8 16.24 74.36 -17.40
C LYS A 8 16.01 74.83 -15.95
N ASP A 9 15.03 74.23 -15.27
CA ASP A 9 14.69 74.51 -13.87
C ASP A 9 15.59 73.75 -12.87
N GLY A 10 16.67 73.13 -13.35
CA GLY A 10 17.66 72.40 -12.54
C GLY A 10 17.28 70.96 -12.19
N THR A 11 16.02 70.55 -12.43
CA THR A 11 15.58 69.17 -12.19
C THR A 11 16.15 68.22 -13.23
N THR A 12 16.62 67.06 -12.76
CA THR A 12 17.29 66.06 -13.60
C THR A 12 16.52 64.75 -13.55
N SER A 13 16.18 64.20 -14.71
CA SER A 13 15.47 62.92 -14.84
C SER A 13 16.40 61.89 -15.46
N LEU A 14 16.63 60.78 -14.76
CA LEU A 14 17.34 59.61 -15.29
C LEU A 14 16.33 58.56 -15.74
N ALA A 15 16.33 58.21 -17.02
CA ALA A 15 15.56 57.07 -17.52
C ALA A 15 16.48 55.86 -17.63
N THR A 16 16.34 54.92 -16.69
CA THR A 16 17.06 53.63 -16.71
C THR A 16 16.33 52.65 -17.62
N VAL A 17 16.85 52.43 -18.82
CA VAL A 17 16.37 51.36 -19.71
C VAL A 17 17.04 50.06 -19.28
N VAL A 18 16.26 49.16 -18.68
CA VAL A 18 16.69 47.79 -18.36
C VAL A 18 16.69 46.99 -19.67
N PRO A 19 17.84 46.48 -20.15
CA PRO A 19 17.84 45.61 -21.32
C PRO A 19 17.18 44.28 -20.96
N ASN A 20 16.25 43.83 -21.79
CA ASN A 20 15.33 42.69 -21.57
C ASN A 20 14.31 42.89 -20.44
N ASP A 21 13.11 43.32 -20.81
CA ASP A 21 11.91 43.30 -19.96
C ASP A 21 11.36 41.87 -19.76
N GLY A 22 12.27 40.89 -19.66
CA GLY A 22 11.95 39.46 -19.59
C GLY A 22 11.48 38.85 -20.92
N VAL A 23 11.77 39.47 -22.06
CA VAL A 23 11.44 38.95 -23.39
C VAL A 23 12.59 38.07 -23.88
N THR A 24 12.30 36.85 -24.37
CA THR A 24 13.35 35.99 -24.93
C THR A 24 13.87 36.58 -26.25
N PRO A 25 15.20 36.77 -26.40
CA PRO A 25 15.75 37.37 -27.61
C PRO A 25 15.46 36.48 -28.83
N GLY A 26 14.77 37.03 -29.83
CA GLY A 26 14.44 36.36 -31.10
C GLY A 26 12.96 36.07 -31.31
N THR A 27 12.16 35.92 -30.26
CA THR A 27 10.72 35.60 -30.38
C THR A 27 9.79 36.75 -30.01
N ASN A 28 10.29 37.84 -29.42
CA ASN A 28 9.49 38.96 -28.88
C ASN A 28 8.38 38.52 -27.91
N GLU A 29 8.47 37.30 -27.37
CA GLU A 29 7.51 36.74 -26.44
C GLU A 29 8.03 36.82 -25.01
N ARG A 30 7.13 37.20 -24.10
CA ARG A 30 7.40 37.21 -22.68
C ARG A 30 6.87 35.90 -22.10
N PRO A 31 7.70 35.01 -21.54
CA PRO A 31 7.20 33.83 -20.85
C PRO A 31 6.41 34.29 -19.63
N ILE A 32 5.10 34.10 -19.67
CA ILE A 32 4.18 34.38 -18.56
C ILE A 32 3.80 33.04 -17.94
N SER A 33 3.88 32.94 -16.62
CA SER A 33 3.36 31.76 -15.93
C SER A 33 1.84 31.73 -16.05
N LEU A 34 1.28 30.55 -16.36
CA LEU A 34 -0.17 30.39 -16.50
C LEU A 34 -0.96 30.87 -15.27
N GLY A 35 -0.36 30.82 -14.07
CA GLY A 35 -0.96 31.37 -12.85
C GLY A 35 -1.15 32.90 -12.87
N VAL A 36 -0.26 33.64 -13.53
CA VAL A 36 -0.39 35.10 -13.72
C VAL A 36 -1.46 35.40 -14.79
N LEU A 37 -1.57 34.54 -15.81
CA LEU A 37 -2.56 34.69 -16.88
C LEU A 37 -3.99 34.35 -16.43
N CYS A 38 -4.16 33.25 -15.70
CA CYS A 38 -5.47 32.74 -15.28
C CYS A 38 -5.95 33.31 -13.94
N GLY A 39 -5.05 33.83 -13.10
CA GLY A 39 -5.40 34.36 -11.78
C GLY A 39 -5.76 33.29 -10.75
N LYS A 40 -6.22 33.72 -9.56
CA LYS A 40 -6.68 32.80 -8.51
C LYS A 40 -8.02 32.17 -8.93
N LEU A 41 -8.14 30.85 -8.75
CA LEU A 41 -9.38 30.13 -9.02
C LEU A 41 -10.50 30.69 -8.13
N THR A 42 -11.57 31.21 -8.74
CA THR A 42 -12.71 31.81 -8.01
C THR A 42 -13.77 30.78 -7.60
N ARG A 43 -13.74 29.58 -8.20
CA ARG A 43 -14.69 28.49 -7.94
C ARG A 43 -13.94 27.17 -7.80
N GLY A 44 -14.35 26.36 -6.84
CA GLY A 44 -13.68 25.12 -6.46
C GLY A 44 -13.09 25.22 -5.07
N THR A 45 -13.25 24.17 -4.27
CA THR A 45 -12.64 24.06 -2.95
C THR A 45 -11.39 23.20 -3.09
N GLY A 46 -10.23 23.72 -2.70
CA GLY A 46 -9.01 22.91 -2.62
C GLY A 46 -9.01 21.94 -1.44
N GLN A 47 -10.10 21.82 -0.69
CA GLN A 47 -10.24 20.88 0.42
C GLN A 47 -11.06 19.68 -0.05
N LEU A 48 -10.58 18.47 0.23
CA LEU A 48 -11.42 17.28 0.20
C LEU A 48 -12.34 17.36 1.43
N GLN A 49 -13.65 17.44 1.22
CA GLN A 49 -14.62 17.29 2.30
C GLN A 49 -14.54 15.82 2.77
N GLY A 50 -13.69 15.55 3.76
CA GLY A 50 -13.58 14.22 4.36
C GLY A 50 -14.93 13.77 4.93
N PHE A 51 -15.11 12.45 5.04
CA PHE A 51 -16.25 11.90 5.76
C PHE A 51 -16.13 12.27 7.24
N ARG A 52 -16.94 13.22 7.68
CA ARG A 52 -17.09 13.58 9.10
C ARG A 52 -18.45 13.06 9.53
N GLU A 53 -18.43 11.96 10.26
CA GLU A 53 -19.60 11.42 10.94
C GLU A 53 -20.28 12.55 11.74
N ASP A 54 -21.58 12.76 11.52
CA ASP A 54 -22.31 13.70 12.35
C ASP A 54 -22.30 13.19 13.79
N ARG A 55 -22.04 14.08 14.76
CA ARG A 55 -22.08 13.72 16.18
C ARG A 55 -23.47 13.23 16.61
N ARG A 56 -24.50 13.48 15.80
CA ARG A 56 -25.86 12.96 15.97
C ARG A 56 -26.00 11.48 15.65
N ASN A 57 -25.13 10.93 14.79
CA ASN A 57 -25.13 9.51 14.43
C ASN A 57 -24.47 8.64 15.52
N LEU A 58 -23.69 9.25 16.41
CA LEU A 58 -23.05 8.52 17.51
C LEU A 58 -24.10 8.13 18.56
N THR A 59 -24.29 6.82 18.76
CA THR A 59 -25.12 6.29 19.84
C THR A 59 -24.48 6.57 21.21
N LYS A 60 -25.29 7.05 22.14
CA LYS A 60 -24.95 7.47 23.50
C LYS A 60 -25.98 6.86 24.44
N THR A 61 -25.52 5.89 25.22
CA THR A 61 -26.33 5.21 26.23
C THR A 61 -26.63 6.11 27.42
N VAL A 62 -27.69 5.77 28.16
CA VAL A 62 -27.98 6.37 29.46
C VAL A 62 -26.85 6.05 30.43
N LYS A 63 -26.36 7.08 31.15
CA LYS A 63 -25.22 6.92 32.06
C LYS A 63 -25.70 6.45 33.44
N PRO A 64 -25.21 5.31 33.97
CA PRO A 64 -25.49 4.93 35.34
C PRO A 64 -24.74 5.84 36.33
N LEU A 65 -25.43 6.24 37.39
CA LEU A 65 -24.89 7.04 38.48
C LEU A 65 -24.78 6.19 39.75
N TYR A 66 -23.61 6.23 40.40
CA TYR A 66 -23.37 5.47 41.62
C TYR A 66 -23.16 6.41 42.81
N TYR A 67 -24.06 6.34 43.78
CA TYR A 67 -24.06 7.19 44.99
C TYR A 67 -23.58 6.45 46.26
N GLY A 68 -23.06 5.23 46.12
CA GLY A 68 -22.56 4.43 47.24
C GLY A 68 -23.63 3.59 47.96
N ALA A 69 -23.21 2.89 49.03
CA ALA A 69 -23.94 1.79 49.67
C ALA A 69 -25.27 2.17 50.36
N PHE A 70 -25.58 3.45 50.52
CA PHE A 70 -26.82 3.93 51.18
C PHE A 70 -27.60 4.96 50.33
N GLY A 71 -27.34 5.00 49.03
CA GLY A 71 -27.95 5.96 48.09
C GLY A 71 -29.16 5.43 47.31
N SER A 72 -29.98 4.54 47.89
CA SER A 72 -31.08 3.87 47.17
C SER A 72 -32.17 4.81 46.64
N TYR A 73 -32.32 6.00 47.23
CA TYR A 73 -33.27 7.03 46.81
C TYR A 73 -32.65 8.08 45.87
N ALA A 74 -31.33 8.00 45.60
CA ALA A 74 -30.68 8.91 44.67
C ALA A 74 -31.00 8.51 43.21
N PRO A 75 -31.16 9.48 42.29
CA PRO A 75 -31.39 9.18 40.88
C PRO A 75 -30.29 8.29 40.31
N SER A 76 -30.59 7.06 39.89
CA SER A 76 -29.55 6.10 39.50
C SER A 76 -29.06 6.24 38.04
N TYR A 77 -29.67 7.11 37.25
CA TYR A 77 -29.41 7.26 35.82
C TYR A 77 -29.42 8.72 35.38
N ASP A 78 -28.55 9.06 34.44
CA ASP A 78 -28.45 10.37 33.78
C ASP A 78 -28.67 10.23 32.26
N SER A 79 -29.73 10.88 31.77
CA SER A 79 -30.11 10.88 30.34
C SER A 79 -29.81 12.20 29.63
N THR A 80 -29.13 13.16 30.27
CA THR A 80 -28.93 14.52 29.72
C THR A 80 -28.23 14.57 28.36
N PHE A 81 -27.37 13.61 28.07
CA PHE A 81 -26.63 13.52 26.80
C PHE A 81 -26.89 12.22 26.03
N ALA A 82 -27.84 11.40 26.48
CA ALA A 82 -28.17 10.12 25.84
C ALA A 82 -29.09 10.34 24.63
N ASN A 83 -28.91 9.52 23.58
CA ASN A 83 -29.86 9.43 22.46
C ASN A 83 -30.57 8.08 22.42
N LEU A 84 -30.17 7.13 23.26
CA LEU A 84 -30.87 5.89 23.51
C LEU A 84 -31.74 6.02 24.76
N THR A 85 -32.89 5.36 24.73
CA THR A 85 -33.70 5.14 25.93
C THR A 85 -32.98 4.21 26.90
N LYS A 86 -33.47 4.13 28.14
CA LYS A 86 -32.94 3.20 29.14
C LYS A 86 -33.02 1.75 28.64
N GLU A 87 -34.17 1.36 28.10
CA GLU A 87 -34.40 -0.01 27.60
C GLU A 87 -33.45 -0.36 26.46
N GLU A 88 -33.24 0.55 25.51
CA GLU A 88 -32.28 0.36 24.41
C GLU A 88 -30.83 0.33 24.91
N SER A 89 -30.50 1.17 25.89
CA SER A 89 -29.17 1.17 26.51
C SER A 89 -28.90 -0.14 27.24
N ASP A 90 -29.87 -0.64 28.01
CA ASP A 90 -29.80 -1.92 28.72
C ASP A 90 -29.70 -3.08 27.73
N LEU A 91 -30.45 -3.05 26.62
CA LEU A 91 -30.33 -4.02 25.54
C LEU A 91 -28.92 -4.05 24.94
N VAL A 92 -28.33 -2.89 24.65
CA VAL A 92 -26.95 -2.78 24.15
C VAL A 92 -25.93 -3.31 25.18
N TYR A 93 -26.09 -2.98 26.46
CA TYR A 93 -25.22 -3.51 27.51
C TYR A 93 -25.36 -5.02 27.72
N GLN A 94 -26.56 -5.58 27.58
CA GLN A 94 -26.77 -7.03 27.66
C GLN A 94 -26.18 -7.77 26.46
N THR A 95 -26.30 -7.19 25.27
CA THR A 95 -25.85 -7.82 24.01
C THR A 95 -24.35 -7.71 23.79
N TYR A 96 -23.73 -6.62 24.22
CA TYR A 96 -22.31 -6.33 23.94
C TYR A 96 -21.46 -6.00 25.17
N GLY A 97 -22.07 -5.82 26.35
CA GLY A 97 -21.40 -5.37 27.57
C GLY A 97 -20.97 -6.46 28.53
N ASP A 98 -21.38 -7.71 28.32
CA ASP A 98 -20.97 -8.85 29.15
C ASP A 98 -19.99 -9.76 28.39
N GLU A 99 -18.88 -10.15 29.02
CA GLU A 99 -17.88 -11.04 28.41
C GLU A 99 -18.49 -12.40 28.03
N THR A 100 -19.57 -12.79 28.70
CA THR A 100 -20.35 -14.01 28.43
C THR A 100 -21.19 -13.91 27.15
N ALA A 101 -21.55 -12.70 26.71
CA ALA A 101 -22.40 -12.50 25.54
C ALA A 101 -21.68 -12.88 24.24
N VAL A 102 -20.36 -12.64 24.16
CA VAL A 102 -19.51 -13.08 23.05
C VAL A 102 -19.49 -14.61 22.97
N GLN A 103 -19.28 -15.28 24.10
CA GLN A 103 -19.28 -16.74 24.17
C GLN A 103 -20.64 -17.33 23.80
N TYR A 104 -21.74 -16.67 24.18
CA TYR A 104 -23.09 -17.07 23.81
C TYR A 104 -23.35 -16.93 22.30
N ALA A 105 -22.94 -15.81 21.69
CA ALA A 105 -23.05 -15.60 20.25
C ALA A 105 -22.21 -16.61 19.45
N GLU A 106 -20.98 -16.89 19.90
CA GLU A 106 -20.14 -17.94 19.34
C GLU A 106 -20.80 -19.32 19.47
N SER A 107 -21.38 -19.64 20.62
CA SER A 107 -22.09 -20.91 20.83
C SER A 107 -23.29 -21.10 19.89
N ILE A 108 -24.03 -20.04 19.56
CA ILE A 108 -25.17 -20.10 18.62
C ILE A 108 -24.67 -20.29 17.18
N LEU A 109 -23.60 -19.59 16.80
CA LEU A 109 -22.96 -19.77 15.50
C LEU A 109 -22.41 -21.20 15.36
N ASP A 110 -21.75 -21.71 16.39
CA ASP A 110 -21.23 -23.07 16.41
C ASP A 110 -22.33 -24.13 16.38
N PHE A 111 -23.49 -23.86 16.98
CA PHE A 111 -24.65 -24.74 16.90
C PHE A 111 -25.26 -24.78 15.49
N SER A 112 -25.20 -23.66 14.77
CA SER A 112 -25.83 -23.51 13.44
C SER A 112 -24.90 -23.80 12.27
N LYS A 113 -23.58 -23.90 12.49
CA LYS A 113 -22.59 -24.06 11.42
C LYS A 113 -22.78 -25.29 10.52
N ASP A 114 -23.37 -26.35 11.06
CA ASP A 114 -23.61 -27.62 10.35
C ASP A 114 -25.05 -27.73 9.80
N CYS A 115 -25.85 -26.68 9.92
CA CYS A 115 -27.23 -26.66 9.44
C CYS A 115 -27.42 -25.58 8.37
N ASP A 116 -27.29 -26.00 7.11
CA ASP A 116 -27.45 -25.13 5.92
C ASP A 116 -28.75 -24.34 5.93
N PHE A 117 -29.85 -24.96 6.36
CA PHE A 117 -31.15 -24.30 6.46
C PHE A 117 -31.12 -23.10 7.41
N THR A 118 -30.52 -23.26 8.59
CA THR A 118 -30.42 -22.16 9.57
C THR A 118 -29.49 -21.05 9.08
N LEU A 119 -28.38 -21.40 8.43
CA LEU A 119 -27.46 -20.42 7.85
C LEU A 119 -28.13 -19.61 6.74
N THR A 120 -28.88 -20.26 5.84
CA THR A 120 -29.63 -19.55 4.79
C THR A 120 -30.73 -18.67 5.37
N MET A 121 -31.44 -19.15 6.39
CA MET A 121 -32.50 -18.38 7.05
C MET A 121 -31.95 -17.14 7.75
N VAL A 122 -30.81 -17.26 8.43
CA VAL A 122 -30.15 -16.13 9.10
C VAL A 122 -29.63 -15.12 8.08
N ASP A 123 -28.97 -15.59 7.01
CA ASP A 123 -28.49 -14.72 5.93
C ASP A 123 -29.65 -13.94 5.28
N ASP A 124 -30.79 -14.60 5.01
CA ASP A 124 -31.96 -13.95 4.41
C ASP A 124 -32.61 -12.93 5.36
N LEU A 125 -32.64 -13.22 6.67
CA LEU A 125 -33.16 -12.29 7.69
C LEU A 125 -32.25 -11.07 7.87
N LEU A 126 -30.94 -11.26 7.86
CA LEU A 126 -29.97 -10.17 7.92
C LEU A 126 -30.03 -9.33 6.63
N ASP A 127 -30.20 -9.95 5.47
CA ASP A 127 -30.45 -9.23 4.21
C ASP A 127 -31.75 -8.42 4.27
N LEU A 128 -32.83 -8.93 4.87
CA LEU A 128 -34.07 -8.17 5.06
C LEU A 128 -33.85 -6.93 5.95
N LEU A 129 -33.15 -7.08 7.07
CA LEU A 129 -32.87 -5.99 8.01
C LEU A 129 -31.87 -4.95 7.47
N THR A 130 -30.96 -5.38 6.60
CA THR A 130 -29.90 -4.53 6.03
C THR A 130 -30.18 -4.11 4.59
N SER A 131 -31.40 -4.33 4.07
CA SER A 131 -31.76 -4.05 2.67
C SER A 131 -30.78 -4.67 1.65
N GLY A 132 -30.29 -5.88 1.94
CA GLY A 132 -29.37 -6.65 1.11
C GLY A 132 -27.90 -6.19 1.18
N GLU A 133 -27.54 -5.33 2.14
CA GLU A 133 -26.14 -4.95 2.37
C GLU A 133 -25.33 -6.06 3.06
N HIS A 134 -25.97 -6.91 3.86
CA HIS A 134 -25.29 -7.98 4.58
C HIS A 134 -24.59 -8.95 3.63
N ARG A 135 -25.28 -9.54 2.65
CA ARG A 135 -24.70 -10.48 1.69
C ARG A 135 -23.62 -9.83 0.80
N LYS A 136 -23.76 -8.54 0.45
CA LYS A 136 -22.72 -7.81 -0.28
C LYS A 136 -21.45 -7.67 0.55
N THR A 137 -21.61 -7.28 1.82
CA THR A 137 -20.51 -7.10 2.76
C THR A 137 -19.85 -8.43 3.11
N LYS A 138 -20.64 -9.49 3.31
CA LYS A 138 -20.17 -10.86 3.56
C LYS A 138 -19.30 -11.35 2.40
N ARG A 139 -19.77 -11.21 1.15
CA ARG A 139 -18.98 -11.55 -0.05
C ARG A 139 -17.68 -10.75 -0.13
N PHE A 140 -17.75 -9.44 0.08
CA PHE A 140 -16.56 -8.59 0.08
C PHE A 140 -15.51 -9.01 1.12
N LEU A 141 -15.96 -9.36 2.34
CA LEU A 141 -15.08 -9.84 3.40
C LEU A 141 -14.48 -11.22 3.10
N GLU A 142 -15.28 -12.13 2.55
CA GLU A 142 -14.81 -13.45 2.09
C GLU A 142 -13.78 -13.33 0.97
N ASP A 143 -14.03 -12.48 -0.03
CA ASP A 143 -13.09 -12.23 -1.13
C ASP A 143 -11.79 -11.60 -0.61
N ARG A 144 -11.88 -10.62 0.30
CA ARG A 144 -10.70 -10.04 0.95
C ARG A 144 -9.92 -11.06 1.77
N ARG A 145 -10.62 -11.98 2.44
CA ARG A 145 -9.99 -13.06 3.22
C ARG A 145 -9.29 -14.06 2.30
N LYS A 146 -9.94 -14.50 1.21
CA LYS A 146 -9.33 -15.36 0.20
C LYS A 146 -8.09 -14.73 -0.42
N LEU A 147 -8.15 -13.45 -0.77
CA LEU A 147 -7.01 -12.71 -1.31
C LEU A 147 -5.81 -12.71 -0.34
N ARG A 148 -6.07 -12.49 0.96
CA ARG A 148 -5.01 -12.56 1.99
C ARG A 148 -4.46 -13.97 2.15
N GLU A 149 -5.32 -14.98 2.16
CA GLU A 149 -4.89 -16.39 2.24
C GLU A 149 -4.08 -16.80 1.00
N GLU A 150 -4.43 -16.31 -0.18
CA GLU A 150 -3.66 -16.50 -1.43
C GLU A 150 -2.32 -15.78 -1.38
N GLU A 151 -2.28 -14.53 -0.91
CA GLU A 151 -1.05 -13.76 -0.71
C GLU A 151 -0.11 -14.44 0.30
N GLU A 152 -0.65 -14.94 1.42
CA GLU A 152 0.09 -15.70 2.41
C GLU A 152 0.57 -17.06 1.86
N ARG A 153 -0.23 -17.76 1.05
CA ARG A 153 0.20 -19.00 0.36
C ARG A 153 1.31 -18.74 -0.65
N ILE A 154 1.19 -17.67 -1.44
CA ILE A 154 2.22 -17.26 -2.41
C ILE A 154 3.51 -16.90 -1.66
N ARG A 155 3.39 -16.18 -0.55
CA ARG A 155 4.53 -15.85 0.30
C ARG A 155 5.17 -17.09 0.93
N GLN A 156 4.38 -18.05 1.41
CA GLN A 156 4.89 -19.32 1.92
C GLN A 156 5.54 -20.19 0.83
N LEU A 157 5.04 -20.14 -0.41
CA LEU A 157 5.68 -20.78 -1.56
C LEU A 157 7.00 -20.10 -1.95
N LEU A 158 7.12 -18.79 -1.74
CA LEU A 158 8.31 -18.00 -2.05
C LEU A 158 9.38 -18.06 -0.93
N GLU A 159 8.97 -18.19 0.33
CA GLU A 159 9.84 -18.37 1.50
C GLU A 159 10.10 -19.86 1.84
N GLY A 160 9.39 -20.79 1.17
CA GLY A 160 9.46 -22.23 1.38
C GLY A 160 10.64 -22.89 0.66
N LYS A 161 11.75 -23.08 1.38
CA LYS A 161 12.79 -24.08 1.05
C LYS A 161 12.09 -25.43 0.75
N PRO A 162 12.31 -26.09 -0.41
CA PRO A 162 11.54 -27.27 -0.75
C PRO A 162 12.00 -28.44 0.11
N HIS A 163 11.14 -28.89 1.02
CA HIS A 163 11.22 -30.23 1.59
C HIS A 163 9.96 -31.02 1.19
N LEU A 164 10.04 -31.63 0.01
CA LEU A 164 9.21 -32.78 -0.33
C LEU A 164 10.05 -34.04 -0.12
N PRO A 165 9.51 -35.11 0.47
CA PRO A 165 10.14 -36.42 0.49
C PRO A 165 9.88 -37.08 -0.86
N SER A 166 10.61 -36.65 -1.88
CA SER A 166 10.79 -37.44 -3.10
C SER A 166 12.04 -38.29 -2.94
N THR A 167 11.87 -39.57 -3.22
CA THR A 167 12.89 -40.61 -3.38
C THR A 167 14.18 -40.03 -3.98
N PRO A 168 15.36 -40.21 -3.36
CA PRO A 168 16.60 -39.59 -3.83
C PRO A 168 17.12 -40.33 -5.07
N LEU A 169 16.68 -39.92 -6.24
CA LEU A 169 17.43 -40.10 -7.48
C LEU A 169 17.65 -38.70 -8.04
N THR A 170 18.90 -38.26 -7.99
CA THR A 170 19.41 -36.92 -8.35
C THR A 170 19.39 -35.91 -7.21
N ALA A 171 20.23 -36.16 -6.21
CA ALA A 171 20.86 -35.05 -5.51
C ALA A 171 21.59 -34.16 -6.53
N PRO A 172 21.63 -32.82 -6.36
CA PRO A 172 22.58 -31.98 -7.09
C PRO A 172 23.96 -32.54 -6.77
N GLN A 173 24.60 -33.15 -7.77
CA GLN A 173 25.99 -33.57 -7.64
C GLN A 173 26.80 -32.31 -7.30
N PRO A 174 27.76 -32.38 -6.36
CA PRO A 174 28.70 -31.28 -6.20
C PRO A 174 29.33 -31.01 -7.56
N ASP A 175 29.49 -29.74 -7.94
CA ASP A 175 30.27 -29.38 -9.12
C ASP A 175 31.69 -29.93 -8.92
N VAL A 176 31.95 -31.10 -9.50
CA VAL A 176 33.26 -31.74 -9.44
C VAL A 176 34.12 -30.99 -10.47
N GLU A 177 35.18 -30.35 -9.99
CA GLU A 177 36.24 -29.84 -10.85
C GLU A 177 36.90 -31.04 -11.54
N VAL A 178 36.68 -31.17 -12.84
CA VAL A 178 37.23 -32.25 -13.65
C VAL A 178 38.50 -31.74 -14.32
N ASP A 179 39.64 -32.37 -14.03
CA ASP A 179 40.90 -31.99 -14.66
C ASP A 179 41.05 -32.65 -16.05
N TYR A 180 40.57 -31.95 -17.07
CA TYR A 180 40.58 -32.39 -18.47
C TYR A 180 42.00 -32.67 -18.99
N THR A 181 43.03 -32.04 -18.41
CA THR A 181 44.43 -32.23 -18.84
C THR A 181 44.97 -33.59 -18.44
N ALA A 182 44.69 -34.02 -17.20
CA ALA A 182 45.02 -35.34 -16.70
C ALA A 182 44.27 -36.44 -17.47
N LEU A 183 43.00 -36.20 -17.82
CA LEU A 183 42.22 -37.16 -18.60
C LEU A 183 42.71 -37.30 -20.05
N LYS A 184 43.20 -36.22 -20.68
CA LYS A 184 43.79 -36.27 -22.02
C LYS A 184 45.13 -37.03 -22.06
N SER A 185 45.88 -37.05 -20.96
CA SER A 185 47.15 -37.83 -20.86
C SER A 185 46.96 -39.35 -20.98
N LEU A 186 45.74 -39.86 -20.78
CA LEU A 186 45.39 -41.27 -20.99
C LEU A 186 45.47 -41.67 -22.48
N ALA A 187 45.52 -40.70 -23.40
CA ALA A 187 45.79 -40.95 -24.82
C ALA A 187 47.16 -41.62 -25.04
N ASP A 188 48.16 -41.29 -24.23
CA ASP A 188 49.51 -41.88 -24.31
C ASP A 188 49.53 -43.38 -23.96
N LEU A 189 48.49 -43.85 -23.24
CA LEU A 189 48.25 -45.25 -22.91
C LEU A 189 47.40 -45.98 -23.97
N GLY A 190 47.07 -45.33 -25.08
CA GLY A 190 46.29 -45.91 -26.19
C GLY A 190 44.77 -45.85 -25.99
N ILE A 191 44.27 -45.05 -25.06
CA ILE A 191 42.84 -44.84 -24.81
C ILE A 191 42.34 -43.69 -25.70
N ASP A 192 41.22 -43.88 -26.41
CA ASP A 192 40.61 -42.82 -27.22
C ASP A 192 40.01 -41.73 -26.31
N THR A 193 40.50 -40.49 -26.44
CA THR A 193 40.08 -39.32 -25.66
C THR A 193 39.42 -38.24 -26.51
N SER A 194 39.15 -38.50 -27.80
CA SER A 194 38.57 -37.52 -28.73
C SER A 194 37.19 -36.99 -28.30
N PHE A 195 36.43 -37.79 -27.54
CA PHE A 195 35.14 -37.37 -26.99
C PHE A 195 35.27 -36.31 -25.88
N ILE A 196 36.42 -36.24 -25.19
CA ILE A 196 36.65 -35.33 -24.05
C ILE A 196 36.64 -33.88 -24.52
N ASP A 197 37.11 -33.59 -25.74
CA ASP A 197 37.08 -32.25 -26.34
C ASP A 197 35.65 -31.73 -26.52
N ASN A 198 34.72 -32.61 -26.93
CA ASN A 198 33.30 -32.25 -27.06
C ASN A 198 32.67 -31.94 -25.69
N PHE A 199 32.96 -32.74 -24.65
CA PHE A 199 32.46 -32.50 -23.29
C PHE A 199 33.06 -31.25 -22.65
N GLU A 200 34.34 -30.95 -22.89
CA GLU A 200 34.98 -29.71 -22.44
C GLU A 200 34.31 -28.49 -23.09
N GLN A 201 34.01 -28.58 -24.39
CA GLN A 201 33.35 -27.51 -25.14
C GLN A 201 31.88 -27.31 -24.74
N GLU A 202 31.13 -28.39 -24.50
CA GLU A 202 29.76 -28.31 -23.97
C GLU A 202 29.71 -27.75 -22.55
N ARG A 203 30.65 -28.15 -21.68
CA ARG A 203 30.73 -27.60 -20.31
C ARG A 203 31.05 -26.12 -20.33
N LYS A 204 32.03 -25.67 -21.12
CA LYS A 204 32.34 -24.24 -21.27
C LYS A 204 31.13 -23.45 -21.77
N ARG A 205 30.41 -23.96 -22.76
CA ARG A 205 29.18 -23.33 -23.27
C ARG A 205 28.09 -23.25 -22.21
N ASN A 206 27.90 -24.31 -21.41
CA ASN A 206 26.93 -24.32 -20.32
C ASN A 206 27.33 -23.38 -19.17
N GLU A 207 28.62 -23.29 -18.84
CA GLU A 207 29.14 -22.34 -17.84
C GLU A 207 28.98 -20.89 -18.31
N GLU A 208 29.28 -20.60 -19.58
CA GLU A 208 29.04 -19.28 -20.19
C GLU A 208 27.55 -18.93 -20.23
N GLN A 209 26.69 -19.88 -20.57
CA GLN A 209 25.24 -19.70 -20.54
C GLN A 209 24.73 -19.42 -19.11
N LYS A 210 25.13 -20.24 -18.13
CA LYS A 210 24.80 -20.01 -16.71
C LYS A 210 25.29 -18.65 -16.22
N ALA A 211 26.53 -18.27 -16.52
CA ALA A 211 27.07 -16.96 -16.13
C ALA A 211 26.28 -15.81 -16.77
N SER A 212 25.82 -15.98 -18.03
CA SER A 212 24.97 -14.99 -18.69
C SER A 212 23.58 -14.89 -18.07
N GLU A 213 22.99 -16.03 -17.69
CA GLU A 213 21.69 -16.09 -17.00
C GLU A 213 21.77 -15.48 -15.60
N GLU A 214 22.84 -15.76 -14.85
CA GLU A 214 23.10 -15.17 -13.53
C GLU A 214 23.30 -13.64 -13.63
N ALA A 215 23.99 -13.15 -14.64
CA ALA A 215 24.16 -11.71 -14.87
C ALA A 215 22.82 -11.02 -15.18
N VAL A 216 21.97 -11.65 -15.99
CA VAL A 216 20.61 -11.15 -16.27
C VAL A 216 19.76 -11.20 -15.01
N GLN A 217 19.80 -12.31 -14.26
CA GLN A 217 19.05 -12.48 -13.01
C GLN A 217 19.45 -11.44 -11.97
N ALA A 218 20.76 -11.18 -11.80
CA ALA A 218 21.24 -10.14 -10.89
C ALA A 218 20.72 -8.74 -11.29
N GLY A 219 20.61 -8.45 -12.59
CA GLY A 219 20.00 -7.21 -13.09
C GLY A 219 18.49 -7.13 -12.80
N LEU A 220 17.76 -8.23 -12.98
CA LEU A 220 16.34 -8.32 -12.66
C LEU A 220 16.09 -8.19 -11.15
N ASP A 221 16.92 -8.82 -10.32
CA ASP A 221 16.83 -8.73 -8.87
C ASP A 221 17.14 -7.29 -8.41
N HIS A 222 18.12 -6.62 -9.01
CA HIS A 222 18.42 -5.23 -8.71
C HIS A 222 17.24 -4.30 -9.04
N THR A 223 16.66 -4.43 -10.23
CA THR A 223 15.52 -3.60 -10.65
C THR A 223 14.26 -3.90 -9.83
N SER A 224 13.99 -5.17 -9.51
CA SER A 224 12.90 -5.59 -8.62
C SER A 224 13.02 -4.93 -7.24
N ASN A 225 14.21 -4.95 -6.64
CA ASN A 225 14.49 -4.28 -5.37
C ASN A 225 14.26 -2.76 -5.45
N LEU A 226 14.62 -2.13 -6.57
CA LEU A 226 14.42 -0.69 -6.78
C LEU A 226 12.93 -0.34 -6.87
N LEU A 227 12.15 -1.13 -7.62
CA LEU A 227 10.70 -0.99 -7.74
C LEU A 227 9.99 -1.20 -6.40
N GLN A 228 10.40 -2.20 -5.63
CA GLN A 228 9.82 -2.45 -4.31
C GLN A 228 10.08 -1.27 -3.35
N LYS A 229 11.29 -0.70 -3.37
CA LYS A 229 11.62 0.50 -2.59
C LYS A 229 10.80 1.72 -3.04
N LEU A 230 10.67 1.93 -4.35
CA LEU A 230 9.84 3.00 -4.91
C LEU A 230 8.39 2.86 -4.43
N GLN A 231 7.81 1.66 -4.56
CA GLN A 231 6.45 1.36 -4.12
C GLN A 231 6.27 1.65 -2.63
N GLN A 232 7.23 1.24 -1.79
CA GLN A 232 7.16 1.48 -0.36
C GLN A 232 7.13 2.99 -0.05
N VAL A 233 8.05 3.77 -0.63
CA VAL A 233 8.13 5.23 -0.42
C VAL A 233 6.86 5.93 -0.91
N GLN A 234 6.31 5.51 -2.06
CA GLN A 234 5.06 6.04 -2.59
C GLN A 234 3.87 5.72 -1.69
N ASN A 235 3.78 4.47 -1.21
CA ASN A 235 2.70 4.04 -0.34
C ASN A 235 2.75 4.76 1.01
N ASP A 236 3.94 4.91 1.60
CA ASP A 236 4.11 5.66 2.85
C ASP A 236 3.65 7.10 2.72
N ARG A 237 3.92 7.75 1.57
CA ARG A 237 3.46 9.12 1.27
C ARG A 237 1.96 9.21 1.03
N LEU A 238 1.41 8.30 0.21
CA LEU A 238 0.02 8.35 -0.25
C LEU A 238 -0.98 7.81 0.78
N SER A 239 -0.54 6.94 1.70
CA SER A 239 -1.37 6.40 2.77
C SER A 239 -1.56 7.36 3.96
N MET A 240 -0.82 8.47 4.00
CA MET A 240 -0.99 9.48 5.04
C MET A 240 -2.38 10.11 4.99
N VAL A 241 -2.88 10.52 6.17
CA VAL A 241 -4.14 11.27 6.26
C VAL A 241 -4.04 12.51 5.38
N PRO A 242 -4.97 12.70 4.42
CA PRO A 242 -4.87 13.80 3.48
C PRO A 242 -4.94 15.14 4.23
N PRO A 243 -4.10 16.12 3.85
CA PRO A 243 -4.11 17.43 4.48
C PRO A 243 -5.43 18.15 4.21
N PRO A 244 -5.82 19.12 5.05
CA PRO A 244 -7.08 19.84 4.90
C PRO A 244 -7.18 20.58 3.55
N HIS A 245 -6.06 20.88 2.89
CA HIS A 245 -6.02 21.50 1.56
C HIS A 245 -5.07 20.72 0.64
N LEU A 246 -5.53 20.38 -0.56
CA LEU A 246 -4.83 19.62 -1.59
C LEU A 246 -3.51 20.27 -2.05
N ALA A 247 -3.43 21.60 -1.97
CA ALA A 247 -2.17 22.32 -2.22
C ALA A 247 -1.04 21.98 -1.22
N HIS A 248 -1.37 21.39 -0.08
CA HIS A 248 -0.41 20.97 0.94
C HIS A 248 -0.13 19.46 0.90
N VAL A 249 -0.57 18.76 -0.15
CA VAL A 249 -0.19 17.35 -0.37
C VAL A 249 1.32 17.27 -0.48
N VAL A 250 1.88 16.31 0.26
CA VAL A 250 3.32 16.06 0.30
C VAL A 250 3.80 15.71 -1.10
N GLN A 251 4.72 16.51 -1.61
CA GLN A 251 5.36 16.26 -2.90
C GLN A 251 6.25 15.00 -2.83
N PRO A 252 6.57 14.37 -3.97
CA PRO A 252 7.53 13.28 -4.00
C PRO A 252 8.83 13.70 -3.31
N SER A 253 9.36 12.82 -2.46
CA SER A 253 10.66 13.04 -1.81
C SER A 253 11.78 12.99 -2.84
N ASP A 254 12.91 13.67 -2.61
CA ASP A 254 14.09 13.58 -3.47
C ASP A 254 14.50 12.12 -3.69
N ASN A 255 14.38 11.27 -2.66
CA ASN A 255 14.63 9.83 -2.76
C ASN A 255 13.64 9.11 -3.68
N GLU A 256 12.36 9.51 -3.68
CA GLU A 256 11.31 8.95 -4.54
C GLU A 256 11.56 9.32 -6.01
N VAL A 257 11.93 10.59 -6.25
CA VAL A 257 12.28 11.10 -7.58
C VAL A 257 13.51 10.34 -8.10
N HIS A 258 14.54 10.21 -7.27
CA HIS A 258 15.77 9.52 -7.66
C HIS A 258 15.52 8.03 -7.98
N LEU A 259 14.64 7.35 -7.24
CA LEU A 259 14.26 5.96 -7.51
C LEU A 259 13.41 5.82 -8.78
N GLY A 260 12.68 6.86 -9.18
CA GLY A 260 11.84 6.85 -10.38
C GLY A 260 12.55 7.25 -11.68
N GLU A 261 13.78 7.77 -11.59
CA GLU A 261 14.61 8.15 -12.75
C GLU A 261 15.53 7.01 -13.25
N TYR A 262 15.66 5.92 -12.49
CA TYR A 262 16.39 4.70 -12.88
C TYR A 262 15.56 3.78 -13.77
#